data_AF-A0A0B3ANL8-F1
#
_entry.id   AF-A0A0B3ANL8-F1
#
_cell.length_a   1.000
_cell.length_b   1.000
_cell.length_c   1.000
_cell.angle_alpha   90.00
_cell.angle_beta   90.00
_cell.angle_gamma   90.00
#
_symmetry.space_group_name_H-M   'P 1'
#
loop_
_entity.id
_entity.type
_entity.pdbx_description
1 polymer ?
#
loop_
_entity_poly.entity_id
_entity_poly.type
_entity_poly.pdbx_seq_one_letter_code
_entity_poly.pdbx_strand_id
1 'polypeptide(L)' 'MTTKYKDIQKMNLDERNKKLKELKLELVKSKVGASKTGSSKTKEIKRIIARILTFNTLEKKEVLNKK' A
#
# COMPACT_ATOMS: atom_id res chain seq x y z
N MET A 1 -4.35 9.36 -7.49
CA MET A 1 -2.98 8.88 -7.80
C MET A 1 -2.94 7.37 -7.65
N THR A 2 -3.02 6.62 -8.76
CA THR A 2 -3.14 5.17 -8.70
C THR A 2 -1.76 4.50 -8.79
N THR A 3 -1.23 3.99 -7.67
CA THR A 3 -0.05 3.09 -7.73
C THR A 3 -0.45 1.82 -8.46
N LYS A 4 0.17 1.56 -9.62
CA LYS A 4 -0.09 0.38 -10.43
C LYS A 4 0.69 -0.80 -9.87
N TYR A 5 0.19 -2.01 -10.10
CA TYR A 5 0.86 -3.22 -9.65
C TYR A 5 2.30 -3.33 -10.19
N LYS A 6 2.52 -2.91 -11.45
CA LYS A 6 3.84 -2.86 -12.10
C LYS A 6 4.84 -1.98 -11.35
N ASP A 7 4.38 -0.94 -10.65
CA ASP A 7 5.26 -0.06 -9.88
C ASP A 7 5.70 -0.76 -8.60
N ILE A 8 4.80 -1.52 -7.96
CA ILE A 8 5.08 -2.30 -6.74
C ILE A 8 6.08 -3.42 -7.05
N GLN A 9 5.97 -4.07 -8.22
CA GLN A 9 6.90 -5.12 -8.66
C GLN A 9 8.35 -4.63 -8.82
N LYS A 10 8.53 -3.34 -9.12
CA LYS A 10 9.86 -2.73 -9.26
C LYS A 10 10.48 -2.32 -7.92
N MET A 11 9.69 -2.30 -6.85
CA MET A 11 10.15 -1.88 -5.53
C MET A 11 10.76 -3.05 -4.75
N ASN A 12 11.91 -2.82 -4.13
CA ASN A 12 12.46 -3.76 -3.18
C ASN A 12 11.63 -3.79 -1.87
N LEU A 13 11.94 -4.74 -0.97
CA LEU A 13 11.17 -4.92 0.27
C LEU A 13 11.17 -3.68 1.16
N ASP A 14 12.32 -3.00 1.27
CA ASP A 14 12.48 -1.81 2.10
C ASP A 14 11.71 -0.60 1.54
N GLU A 15 11.73 -0.41 0.23
CA GLU A 15 10.95 0.60 -0.47
C GLU A 15 9.45 0.38 -0.26
N ARG A 16 8.99 -0.87 -0.38
CA ARG A 16 7.59 -1.24 -0.09
C ARG A 16 7.22 -0.96 1.37
N ASN A 17 8.11 -1.29 2.31
CA ASN A 17 7.90 -1.03 3.73
C ASN A 17 7.86 0.47 4.07
N LYS A 18 8.76 1.26 3.49
CA LYS A 18 8.76 2.72 3.61
C LYS A 18 7.48 3.30 3.04
N LYS A 19 7.07 2.87 1.85
CA LYS A 19 5.83 3.30 1.21
C LYS A 19 4.59 2.96 2.05
N LEU A 20 4.55 1.77 2.65
CA LEU A 20 3.48 1.38 3.57
C LEU A 20 3.41 2.28 4.81
N LYS A 21 4.55 2.66 5.40
CA LYS A 21 4.59 3.60 6.54
C LYS A 21 4.03 4.97 6.16
N GLU A 22 4.46 5.52 5.02
CA GLU A 22 3.97 6.79 4.49
C GLU A 22 2.44 6.76 4.26
N LEU A 23 1.95 5.71 3.59
CA LEU A 23 0.51 5.56 3.29
C LEU A 23 -0.33 5.37 4.55
N LYS A 24 0.18 4.68 5.57
CA LYS A 24 -0.50 4.54 6.86
C LYS A 24 -0.62 5.89 7.57
N LEU A 25 0.44 6.71 7.56
CA LEU A 25 0.39 8.05 8.13
C LEU A 25 -0.59 8.95 7.39
N GLU A 26 -0.58 8.90 6.05
CA GLU A 26 -1.52 9.66 5.21
C GLU A 26 -2.96 9.20 5.43
N LEU A 27 -3.20 7.90 5.67
CA LEU A 27 -4.51 7.36 5.99
C LEU A 27 -5.05 7.94 7.31
N VAL A 28 -4.20 8.05 8.34
CA VAL A 28 -4.60 8.65 9.63
C VAL A 28 -4.97 10.11 9.44
N LYS A 29 -4.13 10.89 8.75
CA LYS A 29 -4.41 12.31 8.44
C LYS A 29 -5.70 12.46 7.65
N SER A 30 -5.91 11.60 6.64
CA SER A 30 -7.10 11.63 5.79
C SER A 30 -8.37 11.20 6.54
N LYS A 31 -8.26 10.32 7.54
CA LYS A 31 -9.39 9.97 8.42
C LYS A 31 -9.81 11.14 9.30
N VAL A 32 -8.86 11.88 9.87
CA VAL A 32 -9.16 13.05 10.73
C VAL A 32 -9.82 14.18 9.92
N GLY A 33 -9.42 14.37 8.66
CA GLY A 33 -10.03 15.35 7.74
C GLY A 33 -11.27 14.85 6.98
N ALA A 34 -11.71 13.60 7.19
CA ALA A 34 -12.72 12.94 6.36
C ALA A 34 -14.10 13.63 6.40
N SER A 35 -14.41 14.35 7.48
CA SER A 35 -15.63 15.14 7.61
C SER A 35 -15.68 16.34 6.66
N LYS A 36 -14.54 16.80 6.13
CA LYS A 36 -14.44 18.01 5.28
C LYS A 36 -14.08 17.72 3.82
N THR A 37 -13.33 16.66 3.53
CA THR A 37 -12.77 16.40 2.19
C THR A 37 -13.30 15.15 1.48
N GLY A 38 -14.30 14.47 2.06
CA GLY A 38 -14.89 13.26 1.49
C GLY A 38 -14.06 11.99 1.63
N SER A 39 -14.69 10.83 1.43
CA SER A 39 -14.11 9.50 1.71
C SER A 39 -13.27 8.90 0.57
N SER A 40 -13.20 9.58 -0.59
CA SER A 40 -12.55 9.10 -1.81
C SER A 40 -11.04 8.88 -1.63
N LYS A 41 -10.35 9.85 -1.02
CA LYS A 41 -8.90 9.77 -0.72
C LYS A 41 -8.58 8.61 0.22
N THR A 42 -9.38 8.45 1.28
CA THR A 42 -9.28 7.32 2.22
C THR A 42 -9.43 5.97 1.51
N LYS A 43 -10.39 5.86 0.58
CA LYS A 43 -10.61 4.64 -0.22
C LYS A 43 -9.42 4.34 -1.13
N GLU A 44 -8.83 5.36 -1.76
CA GLU A 44 -7.66 5.20 -2.62
C GLU A 44 -6.44 4.73 -1.84
N ILE A 45 -6.14 5.36 -0.70
CA ILE A 45 -5.01 4.98 0.17
C ILE A 45 -5.15 3.53 0.64
N LYS A 46 -6.35 3.12 1.09
CA LYS A 46 -6.62 1.73 1.49
C LYS A 46 -6.38 0.74 0.34
N ARG A 47 -6.79 1.09 -0.89
CA ARG A 47 -6.57 0.24 -2.07
C ARG A 47 -5.09 0.07 -2.38
N ILE A 48 -4.28 1.14 -2.24
CA ILE A 48 -2.84 1.06 -2.48
C ILE A 48 -2.18 0.17 -1.43
N ILE A 49 -2.51 0.37 -0.14
CA ILE A 49 -2.01 -0.48 0.95
C ILE A 49 -2.34 -1.95 0.70
N ALA A 50 -3.59 -2.25 0.34
CA ALA A 50 -4.02 -3.63 0.05
C ALA A 50 -3.18 -4.26 -1.07
N ARG A 51 -2.93 -3.54 -2.17
CA ARG A 51 -2.10 -4.05 -3.28
C ARG A 51 -0.67 -4.38 -2.85
N ILE A 52 -0.04 -3.53 -2.04
CA ILE A 52 1.32 -3.79 -1.55
C ILE A 52 1.34 -5.02 -0.63
N LEU A 53 0.36 -5.14 0.28
CA LEU A 53 0.27 -6.29 1.18
C LEU A 53 0.01 -7.60 0.44
N THR A 54 -0.87 -7.58 -0.57
CA THR A 54 -1.09 -8.74 -1.45
C THR A 54 0.20 -9.14 -2.16
N PHE A 55 0.93 -8.17 -2.74
CA PHE A 55 2.21 -8.44 -3.40
C PHE A 55 3.23 -9.09 -2.45
N ASN A 56 3.41 -8.51 -1.25
CA ASN A 56 4.32 -9.05 -0.24
C ASN A 56 3.95 -10.49 0.18
N THR A 57 2.66 -10.79 0.24
CA THR A 57 2.16 -12.13 0.60
C THR A 57 2.46 -13.15 -0.51
N LEU A 58 2.27 -12.75 -1.77
CA LEU A 58 2.59 -13.59 -2.94
C LEU A 58 4.09 -13.85 -3.05
N GLU A 59 4.92 -12.81 -2.96
CA GLU A 59 6.39 -12.93 -2.99
C GLU A 59 6.91 -13.84 -1.87
N LYS A 60 6.39 -13.67 -0.63
CA LYS A 60 6.76 -14.53 0.49
C LYS A 60 6.41 -16.00 0.23
N LYS A 61 5.26 -16.27 -0.40
CA LYS A 61 4.84 -17.63 -0.77
C LYS A 61 5.76 -18.23 -1.83
N GLU A 62 6.14 -17.45 -2.85
CA GLU A 62 7.10 -17.91 -3.86
C GLU A 62 8.48 -18.25 -3.28
N VAL A 63 8.97 -17.44 -2.33
CA VAL A 63 10.23 -17.72 -1.63
C VAL A 63 10.13 -18.99 -0.78
N LEU A 64 8.99 -19.20 -0.10
CA LEU A 64 8.78 -20.39 0.72
C LEU A 64 8.66 -21.67 -0.11
N ASN A 65 8.02 -21.61 -1.28
CA ASN A 65 7.85 -22.73 -2.20
C ASN A 65 9.14 -23.12 -2.96
N LYS A 66 10.17 -22.27 -2.94
CA LYS A 66 11.48 -22.52 -3.57
C LYS A 66 12.53 -23.05 -2.58
N LYS A 67 12.18 -23.20 -1.31
CA LYS A 67 12.98 -23.85 -0.27
C LYS A 67 12.54 -25.30 -0.11
#